data_AF-A0A7S1R4B2-F1
#
_entry.id   AF-A0A7S1R4B2-F1
#
_cell.length_a   1.000
_cell.length_b   1.000
_cell.length_c   1.000
_cell.angle_alpha   90.00
_cell.angle_beta   90.00
_cell.angle_gamma   90.00
#
_symmetry.space_group_name_H-M   'P 1'
#
loop_
_entity.id
_entity.type
_entity.pdbx_description
1 polymer ?
#
loop_
_entity_poly.entity_id
_entity_poly.type
_entity_poly.pdbx_seq_one_letter_code
_entity_poly.pdbx_strand_id
1 'polypeptide(L)'
;QLVMGAFRWSRFITMVPHPVMLGFVNGLAIVMIKAQMRQYRQNGDGAWVEQADIIGMTVTALFAMLAAVVWSRIPHASKFLPAPLASVVLTAVFAIVFERCGLKRRTLEDVAGAATFAGGRSTLPSWNFPPANVQWGDAHKLFKVLSISVRFAIVGILESLMTQSLIDQITGTQGSGRRECFGQGVGNILSSFFGLQGGCALIAQSLMNVGSGGRTRLSGVVMALTLGACVVVLSPVMSQIPVAALVGLITLIALNTFAWGSLELLLKVDLIDAVVVVLVTVVTVWKDLAIAVLTG
;
A
#
# COMPACT_ATOMS: atom_id res chain seq x y z
N GLN A 1 3.26 -12.75 14.12
CA GLN A 1 4.29 -11.69 14.29
C GLN A 1 4.99 -11.77 15.65
N LEU A 2 4.29 -11.61 16.78
CA LEU A 2 4.90 -11.75 18.12
C LEU A 2 5.64 -13.08 18.32
N VAL A 3 4.99 -14.19 17.95
CA VAL A 3 5.57 -15.54 18.01
C VAL A 3 6.87 -15.63 17.18
N MET A 4 6.84 -15.13 15.94
CA MET A 4 8.01 -15.09 15.05
C MET A 4 9.14 -14.23 15.65
N GLY A 5 8.80 -13.11 16.30
CA GLY A 5 9.75 -12.31 17.06
C GLY A 5 10.36 -13.07 18.23
N ALA A 6 9.55 -13.80 19.01
CA ALA A 6 10.01 -14.61 20.13
C ALA A 6 11.01 -15.69 19.69
N PHE A 7 10.71 -16.38 18.57
CA PHE A 7 11.59 -17.39 17.97
C PHE A 7 12.76 -16.83 17.17
N ARG A 8 12.94 -15.49 17.12
CA ARG A 8 14.02 -14.81 16.37
C ARG A 8 14.03 -15.18 14.88
N TRP A 9 12.85 -15.35 14.28
CA TRP A 9 12.72 -15.63 12.85
C TRP A 9 13.28 -14.53 11.94
N SER A 10 13.51 -13.33 12.48
CA SER A 10 14.14 -12.23 11.76
C SER A 10 15.51 -12.56 11.16
N ARG A 11 16.21 -13.59 11.65
CA ARG A 11 17.51 -14.05 11.12
C ARG A 11 17.40 -14.82 9.80
N PHE A 12 16.26 -15.46 9.53
CA PHE A 12 16.07 -16.23 8.29
C PHE A 12 15.69 -15.32 7.12
N ILE A 13 15.06 -14.19 7.41
CA ILE A 13 14.59 -13.23 6.41
C ILE A 13 15.75 -12.47 5.76
N THR A 14 16.87 -12.29 6.46
CA THR A 14 18.10 -11.74 5.87
C THR A 14 18.76 -12.68 4.86
N MET A 15 18.26 -13.92 4.70
CA MET A 15 18.77 -14.90 3.74
C MET A 15 17.98 -14.93 2.42
N VAL A 16 16.96 -14.08 2.24
CA VAL A 16 16.17 -14.06 1.00
C VAL A 16 17.05 -13.60 -0.16
N PRO A 17 17.23 -14.41 -1.22
CA PRO A 17 18.07 -14.06 -2.35
C PRO A 17 17.56 -12.82 -3.08
N HIS A 18 18.49 -12.02 -3.62
CA HIS A 18 18.15 -10.83 -4.42
C HIS A 18 17.23 -11.14 -5.63
N PRO A 19 17.40 -12.26 -6.38
CA PRO A 19 16.47 -12.66 -7.44
C PRO A 19 15.01 -12.82 -6.96
N VAL A 20 14.81 -13.43 -5.78
CA VAL A 20 13.48 -13.59 -5.18
C VAL A 20 12.88 -12.21 -4.87
N MET A 21 13.70 -11.29 -4.37
CA MET A 21 13.23 -9.94 -4.07
C MET A 21 12.80 -9.16 -5.30
N LEU A 22 13.56 -9.25 -6.40
CA LEU A 22 13.20 -8.62 -7.67
C LEU A 22 11.88 -9.18 -8.21
N GLY A 23 11.72 -10.50 -8.20
CA GLY A 23 10.48 -11.15 -8.64
C GLY A 23 9.28 -10.76 -7.77
N PHE A 24 9.47 -10.66 -6.45
CA PHE A 24 8.46 -10.23 -5.50
C PHE A 24 7.97 -8.80 -5.78
N VAL A 25 8.89 -7.84 -5.93
CA VAL A 25 8.55 -6.42 -6.17
C VAL A 25 7.83 -6.25 -7.51
N ASN A 26 8.30 -6.95 -8.56
CA ASN A 26 7.64 -6.93 -9.87
C ASN A 26 6.23 -7.54 -9.81
N GLY A 27 6.08 -8.69 -9.14
CA GLY A 27 4.78 -9.32 -8.94
C GLY A 27 3.82 -8.42 -8.17
N LEU A 28 4.29 -7.77 -7.11
CA LEU A 28 3.52 -6.81 -6.32
C LEU A 28 3.05 -5.63 -7.17
N ALA A 29 3.92 -5.04 -7.99
CA ALA A 29 3.56 -3.96 -8.91
C ALA A 29 2.45 -4.39 -9.89
N ILE A 30 2.54 -5.59 -10.47
CA ILE A 30 1.51 -6.12 -11.38
C ILE A 30 0.19 -6.33 -10.64
N VAL A 31 0.22 -6.90 -9.43
CA VAL A 31 -0.98 -7.10 -8.61
C VAL A 31 -1.64 -5.77 -8.24
N MET A 32 -0.86 -4.73 -7.93
CA MET A 32 -1.37 -3.38 -7.68
C MET A 32 -2.11 -2.81 -8.88
N ILE A 33 -1.55 -2.92 -10.08
CA ILE A 33 -2.19 -2.47 -11.33
C ILE A 33 -3.48 -3.28 -11.59
N LYS A 34 -3.42 -4.60 -11.44
CA LYS A 34 -4.60 -5.48 -11.58
C LYS A 34 -5.70 -5.11 -10.59
N ALA A 35 -5.35 -4.73 -9.36
CA ALA A 35 -6.30 -4.27 -8.36
C ALA A 35 -6.95 -2.94 -8.76
N GLN A 36 -6.22 -2.03 -9.42
CA GLN A 36 -6.80 -0.79 -9.94
C GLN A 36 -7.81 -1.05 -11.06
N MET A 37 -7.59 -2.07 -11.90
CA MET A 37 -8.53 -2.42 -12.97
C MET A 37 -9.93 -2.83 -12.44
N ARG A 38 -10.02 -3.34 -11.21
CA ARG A 38 -11.31 -3.65 -10.56
C ARG A 38 -12.16 -2.42 -10.31
N GLN A 39 -11.56 -1.22 -10.21
CA GLN A 39 -12.31 0.02 -10.02
C GLN A 39 -13.14 0.42 -11.25
N TYR A 40 -12.78 -0.08 -12.43
CA TYR A 40 -13.53 0.08 -13.68
C TYR A 40 -14.68 -0.93 -13.83
N ARG A 41 -14.93 -1.76 -12.81
CA ARG A 41 -16.06 -2.69 -12.76
C ARG A 41 -17.09 -2.23 -11.74
N GLN A 42 -18.35 -2.50 -12.05
CA GLN A 42 -19.45 -2.32 -11.13
C GLN A 42 -19.22 -3.20 -9.90
N ASN A 43 -19.27 -2.63 -8.70
CA ASN A 43 -19.04 -3.34 -7.43
C ASN A 43 -17.72 -4.14 -7.35
N GLY A 44 -16.69 -3.74 -8.12
CA GLY A 44 -15.36 -4.35 -8.11
C GLY A 44 -15.21 -5.63 -8.94
N ASP A 45 -16.20 -6.53 -8.92
CA ASP A 45 -16.17 -7.82 -9.65
C ASP A 45 -17.31 -8.01 -10.66
N GLY A 46 -18.22 -7.05 -10.76
CA GLY A 46 -19.35 -7.10 -11.69
C GLY A 46 -18.98 -6.77 -13.14
N ALA A 47 -20.01 -6.42 -13.92
CA ALA A 47 -19.84 -5.97 -15.30
C ALA A 47 -18.95 -4.72 -15.37
N TRP A 48 -18.35 -4.49 -16.52
CA TRP A 48 -17.67 -3.22 -16.80
C TRP A 48 -18.67 -2.06 -16.63
N VAL A 49 -18.19 -0.95 -16.08
CA VAL A 49 -19.00 0.28 -16.03
C VAL A 49 -19.28 0.75 -17.47
N GLU A 50 -20.30 1.60 -17.66
CA GLU A 50 -20.62 2.15 -18.97
C GLU A 50 -19.40 2.77 -19.66
N GLN A 51 -19.35 2.66 -20.99
CA GLN A 51 -18.19 3.10 -21.78
C GLN A 51 -17.83 4.57 -21.55
N ALA A 52 -18.83 5.45 -21.38
CA ALA A 52 -18.61 6.86 -21.10
C ALA A 52 -17.89 7.09 -19.76
N ASP A 53 -18.27 6.34 -18.72
CA ASP A 53 -17.65 6.43 -17.40
C ASP A 53 -16.24 5.84 -17.40
N ILE A 54 -15.99 4.76 -18.16
CA ILE A 54 -14.64 4.22 -18.35
C ILE A 54 -13.73 5.28 -18.96
N ILE A 55 -14.18 5.95 -20.02
CA ILE A 55 -13.41 7.02 -20.66
C ILE A 55 -13.13 8.14 -19.65
N GLY A 56 -14.14 8.60 -18.92
CA GLY A 56 -13.96 9.69 -17.96
C GLY A 56 -13.03 9.34 -16.80
N MET A 57 -13.15 8.13 -16.25
CA MET A 57 -12.24 7.62 -15.23
C MET A 57 -10.81 7.49 -15.77
N THR A 58 -10.64 7.01 -17.00
CA THR A 58 -9.32 6.85 -17.63
C THR A 58 -8.65 8.19 -17.86
N VAL A 59 -9.38 9.18 -18.40
CA VAL A 59 -8.87 10.56 -18.59
C VAL A 59 -8.46 11.17 -17.26
N THR A 60 -9.29 11.03 -16.23
CA THR A 60 -9.01 11.55 -14.88
C THR A 60 -7.80 10.85 -14.26
N ALA A 61 -7.66 9.54 -14.44
CA ALA A 61 -6.51 8.77 -13.95
C ALA A 61 -5.21 9.18 -14.67
N LEU A 62 -5.24 9.35 -16.00
CA LEU A 62 -4.10 9.83 -16.77
C LEU A 62 -3.71 11.25 -16.37
N PHE A 63 -4.70 12.13 -16.11
CA PHE A 63 -4.45 13.45 -15.57
C PHE A 63 -3.76 13.40 -14.20
N ALA A 64 -4.20 12.51 -13.30
CA ALA A 64 -3.54 12.32 -12.00
C ALA A 64 -2.08 11.88 -12.16
N MET A 65 -1.81 10.94 -13.07
CA MET A 65 -0.44 10.50 -13.38
C MET A 65 0.40 11.65 -13.91
N LEU A 66 -0.13 12.40 -14.88
CA LEU A 66 0.55 13.56 -15.47
C LEU A 66 0.84 14.62 -14.41
N ALA A 67 -0.16 14.97 -13.59
CA ALA A 67 -0.03 15.94 -12.52
C ALA A 67 1.06 15.53 -11.51
N ALA A 68 1.11 14.26 -11.12
CA ALA A 68 2.15 13.74 -10.23
C ALA A 68 3.55 13.85 -10.85
N VAL A 69 3.71 13.46 -12.13
CA VAL A 69 5.00 13.53 -12.84
C VAL A 69 5.44 14.99 -13.02
N VAL A 70 4.56 15.87 -13.51
CA VAL A 70 4.88 17.29 -13.73
C VAL A 70 5.24 17.95 -12.41
N TRP A 71 4.44 17.75 -11.36
CA TRP A 71 4.69 18.35 -10.04
C TRP A 71 6.02 17.89 -9.45
N SER A 72 6.38 16.61 -9.61
CA SER A 72 7.66 16.08 -9.11
C SER A 72 8.88 16.77 -9.73
N ARG A 73 8.74 17.32 -10.95
CA ARG A 73 9.82 18.04 -11.65
C ARG A 73 9.93 19.51 -11.28
N ILE A 74 9.02 20.06 -10.47
CA ILE A 74 9.06 21.47 -10.04
C ILE A 74 9.88 21.56 -8.74
N PRO A 75 11.15 22.01 -8.78
CA PRO A 75 12.11 21.77 -7.69
C PRO A 75 11.83 22.51 -6.39
N HIS A 76 11.01 23.57 -6.41
CA HIS A 76 10.66 24.33 -5.21
C HIS A 76 9.28 23.92 -4.66
N ALA A 77 8.30 23.69 -5.54
CA ALA A 77 6.96 23.28 -5.14
C ALA A 77 6.92 21.84 -4.59
N SER A 78 7.73 20.92 -5.14
CA SER A 78 7.77 19.51 -4.70
C SER A 78 8.38 19.31 -3.32
N LYS A 79 9.18 20.26 -2.82
CA LYS A 79 9.76 20.25 -1.47
C LYS A 79 8.74 20.65 -0.40
N PHE A 80 7.80 21.54 -0.73
CA PHE A 80 6.74 21.97 0.19
C PHE A 80 5.53 21.04 0.16
N LEU A 81 5.13 20.62 -1.05
CA LEU A 81 3.97 19.76 -1.25
C LEU A 81 4.39 18.49 -2.00
N PRO A 82 4.31 17.30 -1.38
CA PRO A 82 4.64 16.04 -2.04
C PRO A 82 3.81 15.83 -3.31
N ALA A 83 4.45 15.33 -4.36
CA ALA A 83 3.80 15.08 -5.65
C ALA A 83 2.51 14.21 -5.56
N PRO A 84 2.43 13.16 -4.71
CA PRO A 84 1.19 12.41 -4.54
C PRO A 84 0.03 13.27 -4.02
N LEU A 85 0.29 14.14 -3.04
CA LEU A 85 -0.74 15.00 -2.46
C LEU A 85 -1.17 16.10 -3.45
N ALA A 86 -0.21 16.72 -4.14
CA ALA A 86 -0.48 17.71 -5.17
C ALA A 86 -1.31 17.13 -6.33
N SER A 87 -0.97 15.91 -6.78
CA SER A 87 -1.69 15.20 -7.84
C SER A 87 -3.16 14.98 -7.47
N VAL A 88 -3.44 14.50 -6.26
CA VAL A 88 -4.81 14.27 -5.76
C VAL A 88 -5.60 15.57 -5.73
N VAL A 89 -5.01 16.65 -5.21
CA VAL A 89 -5.68 17.97 -5.14
C VAL A 89 -5.97 18.52 -6.54
N LEU A 90 -4.97 18.51 -7.43
CA LEU A 90 -5.13 19.00 -8.80
C LEU A 90 -6.19 18.19 -9.56
N THR A 91 -6.23 16.87 -9.35
CA THR A 91 -7.19 15.99 -10.02
C THR A 91 -8.59 16.14 -9.44
N ALA A 92 -8.73 16.39 -8.14
CA ALA A 92 -10.01 16.74 -7.55
C ALA A 92 -10.58 18.03 -8.16
N VAL A 93 -9.75 19.07 -8.30
CA VAL A 93 -10.14 20.33 -8.97
C VAL A 93 -10.51 20.08 -10.44
N PHE A 94 -9.68 19.33 -11.17
CA PHE A 94 -9.95 18.94 -12.56
C PHE A 94 -11.31 18.24 -12.69
N ALA A 95 -11.58 17.23 -11.85
CA ALA A 95 -12.83 16.50 -11.89
C ALA A 95 -14.05 17.38 -11.60
N ILE A 96 -13.95 18.33 -10.67
CA ILE A 96 -15.03 19.28 -10.36
C ILE A 96 -15.31 20.21 -11.55
N VAL A 97 -14.27 20.73 -12.21
CA VAL A 97 -14.43 21.64 -13.36
C VAL A 97 -15.06 20.93 -14.55
N PHE A 98 -14.61 19.71 -14.82
CA PHE A 98 -15.02 18.93 -15.99
C PHE A 98 -16.30 18.11 -15.78
N GLU A 99 -16.82 18.04 -14.55
CA GLU A 99 -18.14 17.45 -14.26
C GLU A 99 -19.25 18.09 -15.11
N ARG A 100 -19.17 19.41 -15.32
CA ARG A 100 -20.11 20.17 -16.17
C ARG A 100 -20.04 19.81 -17.65
N CYS A 101 -18.94 19.19 -18.09
CA CYS A 101 -18.75 18.72 -19.46
C CYS A 101 -19.20 17.26 -19.67
N GLY A 102 -19.90 16.66 -18.68
CA GLY A 102 -20.43 15.30 -18.77
C GLY A 102 -19.50 14.21 -18.26
N LEU A 103 -18.36 14.57 -17.66
CA LEU A 103 -17.46 13.62 -17.01
C LEU A 103 -17.97 13.32 -15.59
N LYS A 104 -18.80 12.26 -15.45
CA LYS A 104 -19.28 11.82 -14.14
C LYS A 104 -18.10 11.46 -13.24
N ARG A 105 -18.10 12.02 -12.03
CA ARG A 105 -17.15 11.66 -10.99
C ARG A 105 -17.75 10.61 -10.07
N ARG A 106 -16.97 9.58 -9.77
CA ARG A 106 -17.21 8.65 -8.67
C ARG A 106 -16.24 9.02 -7.55
N THR A 107 -16.77 9.53 -6.45
CA THR A 107 -16.00 10.02 -5.31
C THR A 107 -15.76 8.92 -4.28
N LEU A 108 -14.88 9.17 -3.32
CA LEU A 108 -14.67 8.28 -2.19
C LEU A 108 -15.95 8.11 -1.35
N GLU A 109 -16.74 9.17 -1.23
CA GLU A 109 -18.04 9.13 -0.55
C GLU A 109 -19.00 8.12 -1.20
N ASP A 110 -19.04 8.06 -2.53
CA ASP A 110 -19.88 7.09 -3.26
C ASP A 110 -19.46 5.64 -3.04
N VAL A 111 -18.19 5.41 -2.67
CA VAL A 111 -17.63 4.06 -2.45
C VAL A 111 -17.73 3.62 -1.00
N ALA A 112 -17.38 4.50 -0.06
CA ALA A 112 -17.29 4.17 1.36
C ALA A 112 -18.43 4.76 2.21
N GLY A 113 -19.32 5.55 1.61
CA GLY A 113 -20.50 6.12 2.25
C GLY A 113 -20.22 7.40 3.05
N ALA A 114 -21.19 8.31 3.07
CA ALA A 114 -21.12 9.60 3.76
C ALA A 114 -20.79 9.49 5.26
N ALA A 115 -21.27 8.43 5.92
CA ALA A 115 -21.00 8.20 7.34
C ALA A 115 -19.50 8.03 7.66
N THR A 116 -18.74 7.45 6.73
CA THR A 116 -17.29 7.24 6.88
C THR A 116 -16.51 8.56 6.84
N PHE A 117 -17.03 9.56 6.11
CA PHE A 117 -16.37 10.85 5.89
C PHE A 117 -17.02 12.02 6.65
N ALA A 118 -17.90 11.75 7.61
CA ALA A 118 -18.61 12.76 8.40
C ALA A 118 -17.67 13.70 9.19
N GLY A 119 -16.41 13.31 9.40
CA GLY A 119 -15.43 14.06 10.17
C GLY A 119 -15.64 13.97 11.67
N GLY A 120 -14.75 14.63 12.43
CA GLY A 120 -14.88 14.74 13.88
C GLY A 120 -14.81 13.39 14.61
N ARG A 121 -15.54 13.27 15.72
CA ARG A 121 -15.54 12.05 16.57
C ARG A 121 -16.12 10.83 15.86
N SER A 122 -17.00 11.01 14.88
CA SER A 122 -17.56 9.92 14.07
C SER A 122 -16.53 9.20 13.21
N THR A 123 -15.41 9.85 12.89
CA THR A 123 -14.31 9.24 12.12
C THR A 123 -13.34 8.45 13.01
N LEU A 124 -13.46 8.56 14.34
CA LEU A 124 -12.60 7.78 15.24
C LEU A 124 -12.99 6.30 15.18
N PRO A 125 -11.99 5.40 15.14
CA PRO A 125 -12.25 3.98 14.99
C PRO A 125 -12.93 3.46 16.26
N SER A 126 -14.04 2.75 16.09
CA SER A 126 -14.84 2.22 17.20
C SER A 126 -14.32 0.86 17.65
N TRP A 127 -14.60 0.51 18.90
CA TRP A 127 -14.27 -0.80 19.42
C TRP A 127 -15.04 -1.90 18.65
N ASN A 128 -14.32 -2.91 18.16
CA ASN A 128 -14.85 -3.97 17.29
C ASN A 128 -14.45 -5.39 17.75
N PHE A 129 -14.13 -5.58 19.04
CA PHE A 129 -13.67 -6.88 19.55
C PHE A 129 -14.55 -7.45 20.69
N PRO A 130 -15.01 -8.71 20.60
CA PRO A 130 -14.92 -9.60 19.46
C PRO A 130 -15.82 -9.10 18.30
N PRO A 131 -15.37 -9.22 17.03
CA PRO A 131 -16.18 -8.80 15.89
C PRO A 131 -17.50 -9.59 15.82
N ALA A 132 -18.63 -8.87 15.85
CA ALA A 132 -19.97 -9.45 15.82
C ALA A 132 -20.27 -10.20 14.50
N ASN A 133 -19.61 -9.80 13.42
CA ASN A 133 -19.85 -10.29 12.07
C ASN A 133 -19.13 -11.62 11.78
N VAL A 134 -18.37 -12.14 12.76
CA VAL A 134 -17.58 -13.37 12.62
C VAL A 134 -18.39 -14.57 13.13
N GLN A 135 -18.51 -15.59 12.29
CA GLN A 135 -19.12 -16.87 12.66
C GLN A 135 -18.12 -17.73 13.43
N TRP A 136 -17.98 -17.46 14.73
CA TRP A 136 -17.03 -18.15 15.62
C TRP A 136 -17.22 -19.67 15.72
N GLY A 137 -18.39 -20.19 15.36
CA GLY A 137 -18.66 -21.64 15.32
C GLY A 137 -18.21 -22.33 14.03
N ASP A 138 -17.85 -21.60 12.98
CA ASP A 138 -17.44 -22.18 11.69
C ASP A 138 -15.92 -22.40 11.66
N ALA A 139 -15.50 -23.63 11.99
CA ALA A 139 -14.10 -24.03 11.99
C ALA A 139 -13.43 -23.86 10.62
N HIS A 140 -14.15 -24.03 9.52
CA HIS A 140 -13.61 -23.88 8.18
C HIS A 140 -13.26 -22.42 7.87
N LYS A 141 -14.16 -21.48 8.22
CA LYS A 141 -13.88 -20.04 8.08
C LYS A 141 -12.75 -19.58 8.98
N LEU A 142 -12.71 -20.05 10.23
CA LEU A 142 -11.62 -19.73 11.16
C LEU A 142 -10.27 -20.23 10.64
N PHE A 143 -10.21 -21.45 10.11
CA PHE A 143 -8.98 -21.97 9.49
C PHE A 143 -8.56 -21.16 8.26
N LYS A 144 -9.50 -20.75 7.42
CA LYS A 144 -9.22 -19.89 6.27
C LYS A 144 -8.65 -18.53 6.68
N VAL A 145 -9.22 -17.89 7.69
CA VAL A 145 -8.72 -16.63 8.25
C VAL A 145 -7.32 -16.84 8.82
N LEU A 146 -7.11 -17.89 9.62
CA LEU A 146 -5.80 -18.21 10.19
C LEU A 146 -4.72 -18.38 9.09
N SER A 147 -5.02 -19.13 8.04
CA SER A 147 -4.12 -19.33 6.90
C SER A 147 -3.75 -18.00 6.20
N ILE A 148 -4.73 -17.11 6.00
CA ILE A 148 -4.50 -15.78 5.42
C ILE A 148 -3.66 -14.92 6.38
N SER A 149 -3.99 -14.91 7.67
CA SER A 149 -3.27 -14.13 8.68
C SER A 149 -1.80 -14.55 8.82
N VAL A 150 -1.50 -15.85 8.71
CA VAL A 150 -0.11 -16.33 8.72
C VAL A 150 0.66 -15.81 7.50
N ARG A 151 0.05 -15.86 6.31
CA ARG A 151 0.65 -15.33 5.08
C ARG A 151 0.91 -13.83 5.16
N PHE A 152 -0.07 -13.05 5.62
CA PHE A 152 0.08 -11.60 5.87
C PHE A 152 1.15 -11.30 6.92
N ALA A 153 1.25 -12.11 7.99
CA ALA A 153 2.27 -11.94 9.01
C ALA A 153 3.69 -12.16 8.47
N ILE A 154 3.87 -13.15 7.58
CA ILE A 154 5.15 -13.44 6.92
C ILE A 154 5.55 -12.27 6.02
N VAL A 155 4.68 -11.89 5.07
CA VAL A 155 4.91 -10.75 4.16
C VAL A 155 5.20 -9.47 4.93
N GLY A 156 4.38 -9.15 5.93
CA GLY A 156 4.54 -7.93 6.69
C GLY A 156 5.86 -7.86 7.46
N ILE A 157 6.37 -8.99 7.98
CA ILE A 157 7.68 -9.03 8.64
C ILE A 157 8.80 -8.96 7.60
N LEU A 158 8.67 -9.65 6.47
CA LEU A 158 9.63 -9.58 5.37
C LEU A 158 9.88 -8.13 4.96
N GLU A 159 8.81 -7.40 4.61
CA GLU A 159 8.90 -6.00 4.22
C GLU A 159 9.46 -5.11 5.32
N SER A 160 9.07 -5.35 6.58
CA SER A 160 9.56 -4.54 7.70
C SER A 160 11.04 -4.75 7.98
N LEU A 161 11.54 -5.97 7.87
CA LEU A 161 12.95 -6.28 8.07
C LEU A 161 13.83 -5.82 6.92
N MET A 162 13.33 -5.88 5.68
CA MET A 162 14.01 -5.31 4.53
C MET A 162 14.08 -3.78 4.59
N THR A 163 12.98 -3.16 5.03
CA THR A 163 12.97 -1.72 5.28
C THR A 163 13.99 -1.37 6.36
N GLN A 164 14.01 -2.14 7.46
CA GLN A 164 14.96 -1.92 8.54
C GLN A 164 16.41 -2.04 8.06
N SER A 165 16.77 -3.07 7.29
CA SER A 165 18.15 -3.26 6.81
C SER A 165 18.61 -2.13 5.89
N LEU A 166 17.71 -1.60 5.04
CA LEU A 166 18.01 -0.46 4.18
C LEU A 166 18.22 0.82 5.00
N ILE A 167 17.37 1.07 6.00
CA ILE A 167 17.49 2.23 6.89
C ILE A 167 18.74 2.14 7.76
N ASP A 168 19.08 0.95 8.26
CA ASP A 168 20.29 0.67 9.03
C ASP A 168 21.55 1.01 8.20
N GLN A 169 21.59 0.62 6.91
CA GLN A 169 22.67 0.97 5.99
C GLN A 169 22.81 2.49 5.77
N ILE A 170 21.69 3.18 5.52
CA ILE A 170 21.69 4.64 5.27
C ILE A 170 22.09 5.43 6.51
N THR A 171 21.67 4.98 7.69
CA THR A 171 21.91 5.67 8.95
C THR A 171 23.21 5.28 9.62
N GLY A 172 23.87 4.21 9.16
CA GLY A 172 25.06 3.64 9.80
C GLY A 172 24.75 3.04 11.18
N THR A 173 23.53 2.54 11.39
CA THR A 173 23.08 1.98 12.68
C THR A 173 22.73 0.50 12.55
N GLN A 174 22.48 -0.17 13.68
CA GLN A 174 22.02 -1.56 13.71
C GLN A 174 20.70 -1.66 14.47
N GLY A 175 19.61 -1.88 13.75
CA GLY A 175 18.31 -2.15 14.30
C GLY A 175 18.18 -3.60 14.79
N SER A 176 17.12 -3.86 15.55
CA SER A 176 16.84 -5.20 16.07
C SER A 176 15.60 -5.78 15.41
N GLY A 177 15.79 -6.73 14.49
CA GLY A 177 14.68 -7.40 13.81
C GLY A 177 13.69 -8.09 14.76
N ARG A 178 14.16 -8.55 15.93
CA ARG A 178 13.28 -9.03 16.99
C ARG A 178 12.35 -7.94 17.50
N ARG A 179 12.89 -6.75 17.79
CA ARG A 179 12.08 -5.61 18.28
C ARG A 179 11.11 -5.15 17.19
N GLU A 180 11.50 -5.19 15.93
CA GLU A 180 10.64 -4.86 14.80
C GLU A 180 9.43 -5.82 14.72
N CYS A 181 9.68 -7.14 14.77
CA CYS A 181 8.61 -8.14 14.79
C CYS A 181 7.64 -7.95 15.97
N PHE A 182 8.16 -7.57 17.14
CA PHE A 182 7.34 -7.29 18.32
C PHE A 182 6.54 -5.99 18.15
N GLY A 183 7.18 -4.90 17.70
CA GLY A 183 6.53 -3.61 17.49
C GLY A 183 5.39 -3.70 16.48
N GLN A 184 5.66 -4.32 15.33
CA GLN A 184 4.65 -4.56 14.29
C GLN A 184 3.52 -5.47 14.80
N GLY A 185 3.86 -6.54 15.54
CA GLY A 185 2.87 -7.44 16.13
C GLY A 185 1.93 -6.76 17.11
N VAL A 186 2.47 -5.94 18.03
CA VAL A 186 1.66 -5.17 18.97
C VAL A 186 0.79 -4.16 18.22
N GLY A 187 1.35 -3.42 17.25
CA GLY A 187 0.61 -2.46 16.45
C GLY A 187 -0.58 -3.10 15.73
N ASN A 188 -0.37 -4.27 15.11
CA ASN A 188 -1.43 -4.97 14.39
C ASN A 188 -2.52 -5.58 15.29
N ILE A 189 -2.17 -6.00 16.50
CA ILE A 189 -3.16 -6.44 17.50
C ILE A 189 -3.99 -5.24 17.98
N LEU A 190 -3.35 -4.10 18.25
CA LEU A 190 -4.08 -2.90 18.65
C LEU A 190 -5.01 -2.42 17.55
N SER A 191 -4.56 -2.40 16.29
CA SER A 191 -5.39 -2.08 15.13
C SER A 191 -6.61 -3.01 15.00
N SER A 192 -6.44 -4.31 15.25
CA SER A 192 -7.53 -5.27 15.10
C SER A 192 -8.66 -5.08 16.11
N PHE A 193 -8.37 -4.59 17.32
CA PHE A 193 -9.40 -4.25 18.31
C PHE A 193 -10.37 -3.16 17.83
N PHE A 194 -9.96 -2.35 16.87
CA PHE A 194 -10.79 -1.33 16.26
C PHE A 194 -11.24 -1.68 14.83
N GLY A 195 -11.09 -2.94 14.42
CA GLY A 195 -11.45 -3.39 13.07
C GLY A 195 -10.59 -2.81 11.94
N LEU A 196 -9.42 -2.24 12.27
CA LEU A 196 -8.51 -1.66 11.30
C LEU A 196 -7.66 -2.75 10.65
N GLN A 197 -7.31 -2.54 9.38
CA GLN A 197 -6.40 -3.42 8.65
C GLN A 197 -5.00 -3.35 9.28
N GLY A 198 -4.33 -4.50 9.38
CA GLY A 198 -2.93 -4.57 9.80
C GLY A 198 -1.99 -3.90 8.79
N GLY A 199 -0.87 -3.40 9.31
CA GLY A 199 0.18 -2.73 8.54
C GLY A 199 1.56 -3.36 8.70
N CYS A 200 2.50 -2.77 7.98
CA CYS A 200 3.93 -3.08 7.97
C CYS A 200 4.72 -1.81 7.70
N ALA A 201 6.06 -1.87 7.82
CA ALA A 201 6.88 -0.76 7.41
C ALA A 201 6.88 -0.64 5.88
N LEU A 202 6.79 0.59 5.40
CA LEU A 202 6.88 0.90 3.97
C LEU A 202 8.24 1.54 3.68
N ILE A 203 8.98 0.97 2.72
CA ILE A 203 10.33 1.43 2.35
C ILE A 203 10.31 2.91 1.99
N ALA A 204 9.42 3.33 1.08
CA ALA A 204 9.38 4.71 0.57
C ALA A 204 9.12 5.75 1.69
N GLN A 205 8.17 5.48 2.59
CA GLN A 205 7.86 6.39 3.69
C GLN A 205 9.00 6.47 4.72
N SER A 206 9.65 5.34 4.98
CA SER A 206 10.79 5.27 5.90
C SER A 206 11.99 6.06 5.35
N LEU A 207 12.27 5.92 4.05
CA LEU A 207 13.30 6.70 3.36
C LEU A 207 13.00 8.19 3.35
N MET A 208 11.76 8.59 3.08
CA MET A 208 11.36 10.01 3.15
C MET A 208 11.52 10.56 4.56
N ASN A 209 11.08 9.83 5.59
CA ASN A 209 11.21 10.27 6.98
C ASN A 209 12.68 10.48 7.39
N VAL A 210 13.56 9.53 7.06
CA VAL A 210 15.00 9.65 7.33
C VAL A 210 15.65 10.75 6.48
N GLY A 211 15.24 10.88 5.22
CA GLY A 211 15.68 11.96 4.33
C GLY A 211 15.28 13.35 4.80
N SER A 212 14.14 13.47 5.50
CA SER A 212 13.70 14.70 6.19
C SER A 212 14.39 14.93 7.54
N GLY A 213 15.38 14.12 7.92
CA GLY A 213 16.12 14.26 9.17
C GLY A 213 15.51 13.50 10.36
N GLY A 214 14.48 12.69 10.16
CA GLY A 214 13.90 11.84 11.20
C GLY A 214 14.89 10.78 11.68
N ARG A 215 15.34 10.87 12.94
CA ARG A 215 16.31 9.92 13.53
C ARG A 215 15.82 9.23 14.80
N THR A 216 14.72 9.68 15.38
CA THR A 216 14.18 9.15 16.64
C THR A 216 12.79 8.59 16.46
N ARG A 217 12.35 7.76 17.41
CA ARG A 217 10.99 7.18 17.45
C ARG A 217 9.88 8.24 17.50
N LEU A 218 10.22 9.45 17.95
CA LEU A 218 9.31 10.58 17.99
C LEU A 218 8.79 10.93 16.59
N SER A 219 9.61 10.74 15.54
CA SER A 219 9.18 10.99 14.15
C SER A 219 7.95 10.15 13.75
N GLY A 220 7.93 8.87 14.11
CA GLY A 220 6.78 7.98 13.87
C GLY A 220 5.55 8.37 14.68
N VAL A 221 5.73 8.80 15.94
CA VAL A 221 4.63 9.27 16.79
C VAL A 221 4.02 10.55 16.23
N VAL A 222 4.86 11.51 15.84
CA VAL A 222 4.41 12.77 15.22
C VAL A 222 3.68 12.49 13.91
N MET A 223 4.21 11.59 13.07
CA MET A 223 3.54 11.16 11.84
C MET A 223 2.15 10.57 12.12
N ALA A 224 2.02 9.65 13.09
CA ALA A 224 0.75 9.02 13.43
C ALA A 224 -0.28 10.04 13.98
N LEU A 225 0.14 10.92 14.90
CA LEU A 225 -0.73 11.95 15.47
C LEU A 225 -1.16 12.98 14.43
N THR A 226 -0.24 13.41 13.56
CA THR A 226 -0.52 14.38 12.50
C THR A 226 -1.46 13.78 11.48
N LEU A 227 -1.22 12.54 11.04
CA LEU A 227 -2.11 11.83 10.13
C LEU A 227 -3.50 11.63 10.76
N GLY A 228 -3.57 11.23 12.03
CA GLY A 228 -4.84 11.10 12.76
C GLY A 228 -5.61 12.42 12.83
N ALA A 229 -4.94 13.52 13.17
CA ALA A 229 -5.54 14.85 13.20
C ALA A 229 -6.04 15.27 11.80
N CYS A 230 -5.23 15.05 10.76
CA CYS A 230 -5.61 15.32 9.37
C CYS A 230 -6.86 14.51 8.98
N VAL A 231 -6.93 13.22 9.30
CA VAL A 231 -8.09 12.39 8.96
C VAL A 231 -9.36 12.88 9.65
N VAL A 232 -9.28 13.28 10.92
CA VAL A 232 -10.44 13.78 11.69
C VAL A 232 -10.94 15.13 11.16
N VAL A 233 -10.03 16.02 10.76
CA VAL A 233 -10.38 17.39 10.33
C VAL A 233 -10.69 17.46 8.83
N LEU A 234 -9.89 16.82 7.99
CA LEU A 234 -10.02 16.87 6.52
C LEU A 234 -10.96 15.80 5.97
N SER A 235 -11.57 14.94 6.79
CA SER A 235 -12.52 13.90 6.34
C SER A 235 -13.55 14.39 5.32
N PRO A 236 -14.24 15.53 5.53
CA PRO A 236 -15.24 16.04 4.58
C PRO A 236 -14.63 16.52 3.26
N VAL A 237 -13.37 16.95 3.27
CA VAL A 237 -12.63 17.33 2.05
C VAL A 237 -12.18 16.07 1.31
N MET A 238 -11.76 15.05 2.04
CA MET A 238 -11.32 13.77 1.47
C MET A 238 -12.48 13.02 0.80
N SER A 239 -13.73 13.19 1.26
CA SER A 239 -14.91 12.55 0.66
C SER A 239 -15.07 12.88 -0.83
N GLN A 240 -14.66 14.09 -1.23
CA GLN A 240 -14.79 14.61 -2.59
C GLN A 240 -13.70 14.12 -3.55
N ILE A 241 -12.70 13.38 -3.06
CA ILE A 241 -11.61 12.88 -3.90
C ILE A 241 -12.18 11.88 -4.92
N PRO A 242 -11.95 12.10 -6.23
CA PRO A 242 -12.36 11.13 -7.25
C PRO A 242 -11.59 9.82 -7.09
N VAL A 243 -12.28 8.69 -7.14
CA VAL A 243 -11.68 7.35 -7.12
C VAL A 243 -10.67 7.19 -8.25
N ALA A 244 -10.97 7.77 -9.42
CA ALA A 244 -10.07 7.78 -10.58
C ALA A 244 -8.72 8.46 -10.30
N ALA A 245 -8.67 9.46 -9.42
CA ALA A 245 -7.41 10.09 -9.02
C ALA A 245 -6.50 9.10 -8.28
N LEU A 246 -7.08 8.31 -7.37
CA LEU A 246 -6.36 7.27 -6.63
C LEU A 246 -5.94 6.13 -7.56
N VAL A 247 -6.80 5.74 -8.52
CA VAL A 247 -6.47 4.76 -9.55
C VAL A 247 -5.24 5.18 -10.36
N GLY A 248 -5.22 6.41 -10.85
CA GLY A 248 -4.08 6.96 -11.60
C GLY A 248 -2.82 7.01 -10.75
N LEU A 249 -2.92 7.54 -9.53
CA LEU A 249 -1.77 7.66 -8.63
C LEU A 249 -1.19 6.30 -8.22
N ILE A 250 -2.04 5.32 -7.84
CA ILE A 250 -1.57 3.98 -7.48
C ILE A 250 -0.99 3.25 -8.70
N THR A 251 -1.56 3.47 -9.89
CA THR A 251 -0.98 2.93 -11.13
C THR A 251 0.41 3.51 -11.38
N LEU A 252 0.60 4.82 -11.21
CA LEU A 252 1.93 5.45 -11.31
C LEU A 252 2.91 4.90 -10.27
N ILE A 253 2.47 4.75 -9.01
CA ILE A 253 3.31 4.20 -7.94
C ILE A 253 3.70 2.75 -8.28
N ALA A 254 2.78 1.94 -8.78
CA ALA A 254 3.06 0.57 -9.19
C ALA A 254 4.06 0.52 -10.36
N LEU A 255 3.90 1.40 -11.37
CA LEU A 255 4.87 1.52 -12.47
C LEU A 255 6.26 1.93 -11.97
N ASN A 256 6.35 2.82 -10.98
CA ASN A 256 7.63 3.22 -10.39
C ASN A 256 8.21 2.15 -9.44
N THR A 257 7.36 1.29 -8.88
CA THR A 257 7.76 0.18 -8.01
C THR A 257 8.31 -0.99 -8.83
N PHE A 258 7.79 -1.20 -10.03
CA PHE A 258 8.31 -2.20 -10.95
C PHE A 258 9.79 -1.97 -11.22
N ALA A 259 10.62 -3.00 -11.00
CA ALA A 259 12.06 -2.92 -11.16
C ALA A 259 12.41 -3.05 -12.65
N TRP A 260 12.24 -1.98 -13.44
CA TRP A 260 12.48 -2.01 -14.90
C TRP A 260 13.85 -2.54 -15.29
N GLY A 261 14.90 -2.21 -14.51
CA GLY A 261 16.24 -2.73 -14.72
C GLY A 261 16.36 -4.26 -14.58
N SER A 262 15.39 -4.92 -13.91
CA SER A 262 15.37 -6.39 -13.83
C SER A 262 15.19 -7.01 -15.21
N LEU A 263 14.47 -6.37 -16.14
CA LEU A 263 14.27 -6.93 -17.49
C LEU A 263 15.58 -7.02 -18.28
N GLU A 264 16.42 -6.00 -18.17
CA GLU A 264 17.76 -6.03 -18.77
C GLU A 264 18.69 -6.99 -18.00
N LEU A 265 18.51 -7.09 -16.69
CA LEU A 265 19.28 -7.98 -15.83
C LEU A 265 19.03 -9.45 -16.18
N LEU A 266 17.79 -9.84 -16.53
CA LEU A 266 17.44 -11.20 -16.96
C LEU A 266 18.29 -11.70 -18.13
N LEU A 267 18.80 -10.79 -18.97
CA LEU A 267 19.64 -11.13 -20.12
C LEU A 267 21.13 -11.25 -19.76
N LYS A 268 21.53 -10.82 -18.57
CA LYS A 268 22.93 -10.70 -18.14
C LYS A 268 23.31 -11.63 -16.98
N VAL A 269 22.33 -12.19 -16.27
CA VAL A 269 22.55 -13.07 -15.11
C VAL A 269 22.46 -14.55 -15.49
N ASP A 270 22.90 -15.40 -14.56
CA ASP A 270 22.77 -16.85 -14.71
C ASP A 270 21.32 -17.26 -14.93
N LEU A 271 21.13 -18.31 -15.75
CA LEU A 271 19.80 -18.80 -16.12
C LEU A 271 18.94 -19.13 -14.90
N ILE A 272 19.55 -19.64 -13.82
CA ILE A 272 18.85 -20.00 -12.59
C ILE A 272 18.24 -18.75 -11.94
N ASP A 273 19.01 -17.68 -11.78
CA ASP A 273 18.54 -16.42 -11.19
C ASP A 273 17.43 -15.81 -12.05
N ALA A 274 17.58 -15.85 -13.37
CA ALA A 274 16.56 -15.37 -14.30
C ALA A 274 15.24 -16.16 -14.16
N VAL A 275 15.32 -17.49 -14.08
CA VAL A 275 14.16 -18.36 -13.86
C VAL A 275 13.49 -18.07 -12.52
N VAL A 276 14.27 -17.87 -11.44
CA VAL A 276 13.73 -17.55 -10.11
C VAL A 276 12.95 -16.23 -10.14
N VAL A 277 13.49 -15.17 -10.75
CA VAL A 277 12.80 -13.87 -10.88
C VAL A 277 11.44 -14.05 -11.58
N VAL A 278 11.43 -14.74 -12.72
CA VAL A 278 10.20 -14.96 -13.52
C VAL A 278 9.21 -15.83 -12.74
N LEU A 279 9.68 -16.91 -12.12
CA LEU A 279 8.86 -17.83 -11.33
C LEU A 279 8.17 -17.10 -10.19
N VAL A 280 8.92 -16.36 -9.36
CA VAL A 280 8.39 -15.62 -8.22
C VAL A 280 7.40 -14.55 -8.70
N THR A 281 7.69 -13.86 -9.80
CA THR A 281 6.76 -12.86 -10.40
C THR A 281 5.43 -13.52 -10.79
N VAL A 282 5.47 -14.66 -11.50
CA VAL A 282 4.27 -15.37 -11.96
C VAL A 282 3.46 -15.93 -10.79
N VAL A 283 4.13 -16.57 -9.82
CA VAL A 283 3.46 -17.14 -8.63
C VAL A 283 2.81 -16.03 -7.79
N THR A 284 3.45 -14.86 -7.68
CA THR A 284 2.89 -13.69 -6.99
C THR A 284 1.57 -13.26 -7.63
N VAL A 285 1.55 -13.13 -8.96
CA VAL A 285 0.37 -12.66 -9.70
C VAL A 285 -0.76 -13.69 -9.70
N TRP A 286 -0.42 -14.98 -9.72
CA TRP A 286 -1.40 -16.05 -9.88
C TRP A 286 -1.95 -16.60 -8.56
N LYS A 287 -1.13 -16.68 -7.52
CA LYS A 287 -1.49 -17.28 -6.24
C LYS A 287 -1.61 -16.25 -5.14
N ASP A 288 -0.48 -15.87 -4.57
CA ASP A 288 -0.38 -14.95 -3.44
C ASP A 288 1.08 -14.60 -3.21
N LEU A 289 1.29 -13.41 -2.67
CA LEU A 289 2.61 -12.86 -2.40
C LEU A 289 3.40 -13.70 -1.39
N ALA A 290 2.75 -14.26 -0.36
CA ALA A 290 3.42 -15.09 0.63
C ALA A 290 3.85 -16.44 0.06
N ILE A 291 3.04 -17.01 -0.83
CA ILE A 291 3.37 -18.28 -1.50
C ILE A 291 4.58 -18.08 -2.39
N ALA A 292 4.64 -16.98 -3.13
CA ALA A 292 5.75 -16.67 -4.02
C ALA A 292 7.11 -16.62 -3.30
N VAL A 293 7.17 -15.99 -2.13
CA VAL A 293 8.41 -15.92 -1.33
C VAL A 293 8.80 -17.27 -0.73
N LEU A 294 7.84 -18.13 -0.40
CA LEU A 294 8.14 -19.47 0.13
C LEU A 294 8.59 -20.46 -0.96
N THR A 295 8.15 -20.25 -2.20
CA THR A 295 8.48 -21.12 -3.33
C THR A 295 9.76 -20.76 -4.05
N GLY A 296 10.15 -19.48 -4.02
CA GLY A 296 11.39 -18.97 -4.62
C GLY A 296 12.56 -19.05 -3.66
#